data_AF-A0A3D0D3Z7-F1
#
_entry.id   AF-A0A3D0D3Z7-F1
#
_cell.length_a   1.000
_cell.length_b   1.000
_cell.length_c   1.000
_cell.angle_alpha   90.00
_cell.angle_beta   90.00
_cell.angle_gamma   90.00
#
_symmetry.space_group_name_H-M   'P 1'
#
loop_
_entity.id
_entity.type
_entity.pdbx_description
1 polymer ?
#
loop_
_entity_poly.entity_id
_entity_poly.type
_entity_poly.pdbx_seq_one_letter_code
_entity_poly.pdbx_strand_id
1 'polypeptide(L)' 'MLELAPEFEAGLLDIEGFSHLVVLWVFDRSDGFDLVVTPPTDDRPHGVFATRSPRRPNPLGMTTVEL' A
#
# COMPACT_ATOMS: atom_id res chain seq x y z
N MET A 1 -9.96 8.14 -6.78
CA MET A 1 -9.76 9.53 -6.33
C MET A 1 -9.19 9.46 -4.94
N LEU A 2 -8.08 10.16 -4.67
CA LEU A 2 -7.48 10.26 -3.34
C LEU A 2 -7.95 11.57 -2.72
N GLU A 3 -8.48 11.49 -1.50
CA GLU A 3 -8.97 12.65 -0.75
C GLU A 3 -8.10 12.82 0.50
N LEU A 4 -7.68 14.06 0.78
CA LEU A 4 -6.98 14.39 2.01
C LEU A 4 -7.95 15.02 3.00
N ALA A 5 -7.77 14.71 4.28
CA ALA A 5 -8.47 15.42 5.33
C ALA A 5 -7.99 16.90 5.36
N PRO A 6 -8.89 17.88 5.57
CA PRO A 6 -8.56 19.31 5.44
C PRO A 6 -7.37 19.77 6.30
N GLU A 7 -7.18 19.17 7.47
CA GLU A 7 -6.07 19.49 8.38
C GLU A 7 -4.67 19.17 7.80
N PHE A 8 -4.59 18.36 6.75
CA PHE A 8 -3.33 17.97 6.10
C PHE A 8 -3.06 18.71 4.79
N GLU A 9 -3.97 19.56 4.32
CA GLU A 9 -3.88 20.23 3.01
C GLU A 9 -2.59 21.06 2.85
N ALA A 10 -2.14 21.73 3.92
CA ALA A 10 -0.90 22.51 3.90
C ALA A 10 0.34 21.67 3.55
N GLY A 11 0.29 20.34 3.73
CA GLY A 11 1.36 19.42 3.35
C GLY A 11 1.50 19.20 1.85
N LEU A 12 0.57 19.68 1.02
CA LEU A 12 0.62 19.58 -0.43
C LEU A 12 1.43 20.70 -1.11
N LEU A 13 2.04 21.62 -0.34
CA LEU A 13 2.87 22.68 -0.90
C LEU A 13 3.95 22.08 -1.83
N ASP A 14 4.05 22.62 -3.05
CA ASP A 14 4.96 22.20 -4.12
C ASP A 14 4.76 20.77 -4.66
N ILE A 15 3.67 20.08 -4.33
CA ILE A 15 3.43 18.69 -4.78
C ILE A 15 3.32 18.57 -6.31
N GLU A 16 2.87 19.64 -6.98
CA GLU A 16 2.77 19.72 -8.44
C GLU A 16 4.15 19.74 -9.15
N GLY A 17 5.23 19.95 -8.40
CA GLY A 17 6.60 19.84 -8.91
C GLY A 17 7.04 18.40 -9.22
N PHE A 18 6.25 17.40 -8.81
CA PHE A 18 6.54 15.98 -9.02
C PHE A 18 5.60 15.38 -10.07
N SER A 19 6.11 14.45 -10.88
CA SER A 19 5.28 13.72 -11.85
C SER A 19 4.61 12.47 -11.26
N HIS A 20 5.14 11.96 -10.14
CA HIS A 20 4.65 10.73 -9.52
C HIS A 20 4.65 10.84 -8.01
N LEU A 21 3.68 10.16 -7.37
CA LEU A 21 3.58 10.05 -5.92
C LEU A 21 3.79 8.60 -5.48
N VAL A 22 4.42 8.43 -4.31
CA VAL A 22 4.36 7.17 -3.55
C VAL A 22 3.20 7.28 -2.58
N VAL A 23 2.18 6.44 -2.77
CA VAL A 23 0.98 6.41 -1.93
C VAL A 23 1.06 5.22 -1.00
N LEU A 24 0.90 5.49 0.29
CA LEU A 24 0.82 4.49 1.37
C LEU A 24 -0.59 4.46 1.94
N TRP A 25 -1.11 3.28 2.23
CA TRP A 25 -2.41 3.12 2.89
C TRP A 25 -2.44 1.87 3.76
N VAL A 26 -3.45 1.76 4.63
CA VAL A 26 -3.71 0.56 5.42
C VAL A 26 -4.81 -0.24 4.75
N PHE A 27 -4.63 -1.56 4.57
CA PHE A 27 -5.73 -2.45 4.22
C PHE A 27 -6.62 -2.67 5.45
N ASP A 28 -7.60 -1.79 5.62
CA ASP A 28 -8.56 -1.74 6.74
C ASP A 28 -9.33 -3.06 6.97
N ARG A 29 -9.48 -3.89 5.93
CA ARG A 29 -10.15 -5.20 5.98
C ARG A 29 -9.19 -6.39 6.00
N SER A 30 -7.89 -6.15 6.15
CA SER A 30 -6.91 -7.24 6.22
C SER A 30 -6.83 -7.78 7.65
N ASP A 31 -7.64 -8.79 7.95
CA ASP A 31 -7.64 -9.44 9.26
C ASP A 31 -6.62 -10.59 9.35
N GLY A 32 -5.79 -10.53 10.39
CA GLY A 32 -4.73 -11.52 10.66
C GLY A 32 -3.66 -11.60 9.56
N PHE A 33 -2.76 -12.56 9.71
CA PHE A 33 -1.73 -12.85 8.71
C PHE A 33 -1.25 -14.29 8.81
N ASP A 34 -0.73 -14.80 7.69
CA ASP A 34 0.03 -16.03 7.63
C ASP A 34 1.47 -15.68 7.22
N LEU A 35 2.46 -16.33 7.83
CA LEU A 35 3.87 -16.09 7.46
C LEU A 35 4.24 -16.70 6.12
N VAL A 36 3.42 -17.64 5.63
CA VAL A 36 3.57 -18.31 4.33
C VAL A 36 2.22 -18.26 3.60
N VAL A 37 2.23 -17.77 2.37
CA VAL A 37 1.03 -17.57 1.53
C VAL A 37 1.26 -18.10 0.12
N THR A 38 0.20 -18.54 -0.55
CA THR A 38 0.23 -18.84 -2.00
C THR A 38 -0.45 -17.68 -2.74
N PRO A 39 0.29 -16.79 -3.41
CA PRO A 39 -0.28 -15.64 -4.11
C PRO A 39 -1.07 -16.09 -5.35
N PRO A 40 -2.04 -15.30 -5.84
CA PRO A 40 -2.83 -15.67 -7.02
C PRO A 40 -2.02 -15.71 -8.33
N THR A 41 -0.75 -15.30 -8.32
CA THR A 41 0.14 -15.23 -9.48
C THR A 41 1.17 -16.37 -9.55
N ASP A 42 1.22 -17.27 -8.56
CA ASP A 42 2.13 -18.43 -8.51
C ASP A 42 1.48 -19.55 -7.70
N ASP A 43 1.63 -20.81 -8.11
CA ASP A 43 1.05 -21.96 -7.42
C ASP A 43 1.89 -22.46 -6.24
N ARG A 44 3.08 -21.89 -6.01
CA ARG A 44 3.99 -22.26 -4.91
C ARG A 44 3.81 -21.35 -3.69
N PRO A 45 4.01 -21.88 -2.47
CA PRO A 45 3.99 -21.07 -1.25
C PRO A 45 5.23 -20.18 -1.15
N HIS A 46 5.04 -18.95 -0.67
CA HIS A 46 6.08 -17.95 -0.47
C HIS A 46 5.98 -17.35 0.94
N GLY A 47 7.11 -16.98 1.52
CA GLY A 47 7.11 -16.18 2.74
C GLY A 47 6.42 -14.84 2.49
N VAL A 48 5.54 -14.39 3.39
CA VAL A 48 4.68 -13.21 3.16
C VAL A 48 5.46 -11.95 2.80
N PHE A 49 6.66 -11.77 3.37
CA PHE A 49 7.55 -10.63 3.11
C PHE A 49 8.23 -10.66 1.73
N ALA A 50 8.18 -11.80 1.02
CA ALA A 50 8.62 -11.93 -0.36
C ALA A 50 7.46 -11.71 -1.36
N THR A 51 6.28 -11.31 -0.88
CA THR A 51 5.08 -11.09 -1.71
C THR A 51 4.51 -9.69 -1.52
N ARG A 52 3.46 -9.36 -2.29
CA ARG A 52 2.64 -8.16 -2.10
C ARG A 52 1.30 -8.46 -1.42
N SER A 53 1.21 -9.55 -0.66
CA SER A 53 -0.02 -9.91 0.06
C SER A 53 -0.48 -8.75 0.97
N PRO A 54 -1.79 -8.44 1.03
CA PRO A 54 -2.31 -7.50 2.02
C PRO A 54 -2.26 -8.09 3.44
N ARG A 55 -2.34 -9.42 3.59
CA ARG A 55 -2.39 -10.14 4.87
C ARG A 55 -1.00 -10.33 5.48
N ARG A 56 -0.48 -9.27 6.09
CA ARG A 56 0.86 -9.24 6.74
C ARG A 56 0.75 -8.64 8.15
N PRO A 57 1.77 -8.80 9.02
CA PRO A 57 1.75 -8.24 10.37
C PRO A 57 1.43 -6.74 10.44
N ASN A 58 1.90 -5.97 9.47
CA ASN A 58 1.53 -4.56 9.26
C ASN A 58 0.94 -4.44 7.85
N PRO A 59 -0.39 -4.35 7.68
CA PRO A 59 -1.06 -4.43 6.38
C PRO A 59 -0.99 -3.09 5.61
N LEU A 60 0.22 -2.56 5.43
CA LEU A 60 0.46 -1.34 4.67
C LEU A 60 0.62 -1.65 3.17
N GLY A 61 -0.21 -1.03 2.35
CA GLY A 61 -0.05 -1.01 0.90
C GLY A 61 0.86 0.12 0.45
N MET A 62 1.48 -0.07 -0.71
CA MET A 62 2.30 0.95 -1.37
C MET A 62 2.09 0.86 -2.87
N THR A 63 1.93 2.01 -3.52
CA THR A 63 1.89 2.11 -4.98
C THR A 63 2.57 3.40 -5.42
N THR A 64 3.06 3.40 -6.66
CA THR A 64 3.45 4.62 -7.34
C THR A 64 2.33 4.99 -8.32
N VAL A 65 1.91 6.25 -8.32
CA VAL A 65 0.91 6.79 -9.26
C VAL A 65 1.49 8.00 -9.97
N GLU A 66 1.03 8.26 -11.19
CA GLU A 66 1.18 9.57 -11.83
C GLU A 66 0.26 10.58 -11.12
N LEU A 67 0.74 11.81 -10.95
CA LEU A 67 -0.03 12.90 -10.33
C LEU A 67 -1.17 13.37 -11.24
#